data_AF-A0A351R216-F1
#
_entry.id   AF-A0A351R216-F1
#
_cell.length_a   1.000
_cell.length_b   1.000
_cell.length_c   1.000
_cell.angle_alpha   90.00
_cell.angle_beta   90.00
_cell.angle_gamma   90.00
#
_symmetry.space_group_name_H-M   'P 1'
#
loop_
_entity.id
_entity.type
_entity.pdbx_description
1 polymer ?
#
loop_
_entity_poly.entity_id
_entity_poly.type
_entity_poly.pdbx_seq_one_letter_code
_entity_poly.pdbx_strand_id
1 'polypeptide(L)'
;PGGYWRDIDPEIAKAYMKSCWDMEGGRTGILRRMSLDEPSLTVLTSPSQKQTERCHPLEARPFTVRENARCQTFPDEWQFCGSVQSQYKQVGNAVPVNLAYEIGLEIHKSLEGIK
;
A
#
# COMPACT_ATOMS: atom_id res chain seq x y z
N PRO A 1 -4.84 14.59 -7.12
CA PRO A 1 -3.45 14.08 -7.21
C PRO A 1 -3.48 12.65 -7.74
N GLY A 2 -2.35 12.08 -8.18
CA GLY A 2 -2.31 10.72 -8.71
C GLY A 2 -1.34 10.58 -9.87
N GLY A 3 -1.46 9.50 -10.62
CA GLY A 3 -0.64 9.22 -11.80
C GLY A 3 0.52 8.25 -11.52
N TYR A 4 1.21 7.91 -12.59
CA TYR A 4 2.31 6.95 -12.61
C TYR A 4 3.31 7.30 -13.72
N TRP A 5 4.24 6.42 -14.06
CA TRP A 5 5.32 6.71 -15.01
C TRP A 5 4.88 7.25 -16.38
N ARG A 6 3.64 7.04 -16.83
CA ARG A 6 3.13 7.60 -18.09
C ARG A 6 2.76 9.08 -18.01
N ASP A 7 2.56 9.59 -16.80
CA ASP A 7 2.20 10.98 -16.53
C ASP A 7 3.45 11.85 -16.28
N ILE A 8 4.64 11.24 -16.35
CA ILE A 8 5.94 11.89 -16.20
C ILE A 8 6.55 12.10 -17.58
N ASP A 9 7.38 13.14 -17.72
CA ASP A 9 8.17 13.38 -18.93
C ASP A 9 8.85 12.07 -19.41
N PRO A 10 8.67 11.69 -20.69
CA PRO A 10 9.17 10.42 -21.20
C PRO A 10 10.67 10.22 -21.04
N GLU A 11 11.49 11.27 -21.15
CA GLU A 11 12.94 11.16 -20.99
C GLU A 11 13.31 10.82 -19.54
N ILE A 12 12.64 11.46 -18.58
CA ILE A 12 12.82 11.19 -17.14
C ILE A 12 12.31 9.79 -16.80
N ALA A 13 11.10 9.44 -17.26
CA ALA A 13 10.49 8.14 -16.99
C ALA A 13 11.34 6.99 -17.57
N LYS A 14 11.83 7.14 -18.81
CA LYS A 14 12.69 6.15 -19.48
C LYS A 14 14.02 5.97 -18.75
N ALA A 15 14.67 7.07 -18.34
CA ALA A 15 15.90 7.01 -17.55
C ALA A 15 15.70 6.27 -16.22
N TYR A 16 14.56 6.48 -15.55
CA TYR A 16 14.22 5.79 -14.31
C TYR A 16 13.90 4.30 -14.52
N MET A 17 13.12 3.98 -15.54
CA MET A 17 12.63 2.63 -15.83
C MET A 17 13.73 1.72 -16.40
N LYS A 18 14.72 2.27 -17.10
CA LYS A 18 15.81 1.50 -17.74
C LYS A 18 15.22 0.43 -18.69
N SER A 19 15.71 -0.81 -18.63
CA SER A 19 15.19 -1.92 -19.44
C SER A 19 13.70 -2.19 -19.24
N CYS A 20 13.11 -1.78 -18.12
CA CYS A 20 11.68 -1.89 -17.88
C CYS A 20 10.85 -0.90 -18.71
N TRP A 21 11.42 -0.05 -19.56
CA TRP A 21 10.65 0.78 -20.50
C TRP A 21 10.13 -0.06 -21.68
N ASP A 22 11.00 -0.88 -22.28
CA ASP A 22 10.74 -1.59 -23.53
C ASP A 22 10.06 -2.97 -23.36
N MET A 23 9.93 -3.49 -22.14
CA MET A 23 9.23 -4.76 -21.91
C MET A 23 7.74 -4.66 -22.30
N GLU A 24 7.01 -5.78 -22.34
CA GLU A 24 5.55 -5.80 -22.45
C GLU A 24 4.90 -5.93 -21.05
N GLY A 25 3.63 -5.55 -20.92
CA GLY A 25 2.87 -5.65 -19.66
C GLY A 25 2.71 -4.33 -18.88
N GLY A 26 1.62 -4.24 -18.11
CA GLY A 26 1.20 -3.04 -17.38
C GLY A 26 2.05 -2.76 -16.14
N ARG A 27 3.09 -1.93 -16.27
CA ARG A 27 3.95 -1.45 -15.17
C ARG A 27 3.34 -0.28 -14.39
N THR A 28 2.03 -0.31 -14.16
CA THR A 28 1.29 0.83 -13.57
C THR A 28 1.71 1.17 -12.14
N GLY A 29 2.42 0.26 -11.46
CA GLY A 29 2.98 0.48 -10.12
C GLY A 29 4.28 1.31 -10.08
N ILE A 30 4.92 1.58 -11.23
CA ILE A 30 6.17 2.36 -11.27
C ILE A 30 5.89 3.86 -11.22
N LEU A 31 6.64 4.58 -10.36
CA LEU A 31 6.45 6.01 -10.09
C LEU A 31 5.00 6.36 -9.73
N ARG A 32 4.28 5.42 -9.10
CA ARG A 32 2.86 5.59 -8.75
C ARG A 32 2.73 6.59 -7.61
N ARG A 33 2.00 7.68 -7.86
CA ARG A 33 1.53 8.61 -6.84
C ARG A 33 0.10 8.24 -6.44
N MET A 34 -0.14 8.18 -5.15
CA MET A 34 -1.48 7.94 -4.62
C MET A 34 -2.41 9.12 -4.93
N SER A 35 -3.69 8.83 -5.15
CA SER A 35 -4.73 9.86 -5.27
C SER A 35 -5.40 10.06 -3.91
N LEU A 36 -5.92 11.25 -3.68
CA LEU A 36 -6.83 11.51 -2.55
C LEU A 36 -8.27 11.10 -2.89
N ASP A 37 -8.58 10.93 -4.18
CA ASP A 37 -9.91 10.69 -4.72
C ASP A 37 -10.11 9.21 -5.11
N GLU A 38 -9.09 8.36 -4.93
CA GLU A 38 -9.14 6.92 -5.24
C GLU A 38 -8.76 6.09 -4.00
N PRO A 39 -9.26 4.84 -3.90
CA PRO A 39 -8.87 3.94 -2.82
C PRO A 39 -7.36 3.61 -2.88
N SER A 40 -6.81 3.22 -1.72
CA SER A 40 -5.43 2.75 -1.66
C SER A 40 -5.26 1.48 -2.50
N LEU A 41 -4.11 1.37 -3.17
CA LEU A 41 -3.65 0.09 -3.70
C LEU A 41 -3.32 -0.85 -2.54
N THR A 42 -3.15 -2.14 -2.85
CA THR A 42 -2.68 -3.13 -1.87
C THR A 42 -1.41 -2.62 -1.19
N VAL A 43 -1.45 -2.55 0.15
CA VAL A 43 -0.31 -2.16 0.97
C VAL A 43 0.70 -3.30 0.93
N LEU A 44 1.93 -2.98 0.54
CA LEU A 44 3.00 -3.97 0.35
C LEU A 44 4.01 -3.90 1.49
N THR A 45 4.79 -4.96 1.63
CA THR A 45 5.73 -5.14 2.75
C THR A 45 7.01 -4.32 2.64
N SER A 46 7.30 -3.75 1.47
CA SER A 46 8.51 -2.99 1.20
C SER A 46 8.20 -1.77 0.33
N PRO A 47 8.39 -0.53 0.81
CA PRO A 47 8.12 0.67 0.03
C PRO A 47 9.27 1.05 -0.91
N SER A 48 10.39 0.32 -0.92
CA SER A 48 11.62 0.68 -1.62
C SER A 48 11.81 0.05 -3.01
N GLN A 49 10.92 -0.84 -3.45
CA GLN A 49 11.04 -1.45 -4.77
C GLN A 49 10.28 -0.62 -5.80
N LYS A 50 10.81 -0.49 -7.03
CA LYS A 50 10.23 0.38 -8.07
C LYS A 50 8.75 0.15 -8.36
N GLN A 51 8.27 -1.10 -8.24
CA GLN A 51 6.86 -1.44 -8.48
C GLN A 51 5.99 -1.32 -7.23
N THR A 52 6.58 -1.18 -6.05
CA THR A 52 5.91 -1.19 -4.75
C THR A 52 6.02 0.14 -4.02
N GLU A 53 6.91 1.03 -4.47
CA GLU A 53 6.98 2.39 -4.01
C GLU A 53 5.69 3.12 -4.38
N ARG A 54 5.06 3.72 -3.37
CA ARG A 54 3.84 4.51 -3.51
C ARG A 54 4.14 5.89 -2.96
N CYS A 55 4.17 6.86 -3.85
CA CYS A 55 4.45 8.24 -3.47
C CYS A 55 3.21 8.85 -2.80
N HIS A 56 3.44 9.58 -1.72
CA HIS A 56 2.40 10.32 -1.00
C HIS A 56 1.65 11.26 -1.96
N PRO A 57 0.32 11.45 -1.83
CA PRO A 57 -0.44 12.25 -2.78
C PRO A 57 0.05 13.70 -2.89
N LEU A 58 0.59 14.26 -1.80
CA LEU A 58 0.97 15.67 -1.69
C LEU A 58 2.48 15.90 -1.53
N GLU A 59 3.27 14.87 -1.23
CA GLU A 59 4.69 15.00 -0.89
C GLU A 59 5.55 14.05 -1.73
N ALA A 60 6.83 14.38 -1.95
CA ALA A 60 7.76 13.55 -2.70
C ALA A 60 8.47 12.52 -1.80
N ARG A 61 7.69 11.70 -1.09
CA ARG A 61 8.17 10.63 -0.20
C ARG A 61 7.22 9.42 -0.27
N PRO A 62 7.65 8.22 0.18
CA PRO A 62 6.71 7.13 0.38
C PRO A 62 5.74 7.38 1.55
N PHE A 63 4.60 6.69 1.51
CA PHE A 63 4.20 5.78 2.60
C PHE A 63 5.05 5.78 3.87
N THR A 64 4.72 6.50 4.95
CA THR A 64 5.21 6.15 6.30
C THR A 64 4.58 4.83 6.77
N VAL A 65 5.14 4.22 7.82
CA VAL A 65 4.54 3.04 8.47
C VAL A 65 3.11 3.35 8.93
N ARG A 66 2.87 4.54 9.48
CA ARG A 66 1.56 4.91 10.02
C ARG A 66 0.51 5.17 8.96
N GLU A 67 0.86 5.84 7.87
CA GLU A 67 -0.04 6.03 6.74
C GLU A 67 -0.44 4.67 6.12
N ASN A 68 0.50 3.75 5.95
CA ASN A 68 0.19 2.38 5.51
C ASN A 68 -0.72 1.64 6.52
N ALA A 69 -0.47 1.79 7.81
CA ALA A 69 -1.26 1.16 8.86
C ALA A 69 -2.72 1.66 8.85
N ARG A 70 -2.94 2.94 8.59
CA ARG A 70 -4.29 3.51 8.41
C ARG A 70 -5.00 2.93 7.19
N CYS A 71 -4.29 2.72 6.08
CA CYS A 71 -4.86 2.02 4.91
C CYS A 71 -5.27 0.57 5.25
N GLN A 72 -4.57 -0.08 6.19
CA GLN A 72 -4.91 -1.40 6.74
C GLN A 72 -5.88 -1.32 7.94
N THR A 73 -6.49 -0.15 8.16
CA THR A 73 -7.45 0.16 9.22
C THR A 73 -6.96 -0.15 10.64
N PHE A 74 -5.65 -0.13 10.88
CA PHE A 74 -5.14 -0.23 12.25
C PHE A 74 -5.56 0.99 13.08
N PRO A 75 -5.88 0.81 14.37
CA PRO A 75 -6.02 1.91 15.31
C PRO A 75 -4.74 2.77 15.33
N ASP A 76 -4.89 4.08 15.51
CA ASP A 76 -3.77 5.02 15.47
C ASP A 76 -2.80 4.81 16.63
N GLU A 77 -3.32 4.35 17.77
CA GLU A 77 -2.58 3.99 18.97
C GLU A 77 -1.84 2.65 18.86
N TRP A 78 -2.08 1.85 17.81
CA TRP A 78 -1.44 0.56 17.63
C TRP A 78 0.07 0.71 17.45
N GLN A 79 0.86 0.05 18.29
CA GLN A 79 2.31 0.14 18.28
C GLN A 79 2.93 -1.02 17.49
N PHE A 80 3.75 -0.71 16.48
CA PHE A 80 4.58 -1.69 15.78
C PHE A 80 5.98 -1.72 16.38
N CYS A 81 6.59 -2.90 16.47
CA CYS A 81 7.89 -3.09 17.10
C CYS A 81 8.99 -3.46 16.10
N GLY A 82 10.25 -3.31 16.52
CA GLY A 82 11.43 -3.60 15.70
C GLY A 82 11.81 -2.48 14.73
N SER A 83 12.69 -2.79 13.77
CA SER A 83 13.18 -1.82 12.79
C SER A 83 12.06 -1.30 11.88
N VAL A 84 12.22 -0.11 11.30
CA VAL A 84 11.25 0.48 10.36
C VAL A 84 10.89 -0.49 9.22
N GLN A 85 11.86 -1.23 8.69
CA GLN A 85 11.61 -2.23 7.66
C GLN A 85 10.80 -3.43 8.17
N SER A 86 11.02 -3.86 9.43
CA SER A 86 10.18 -4.88 10.07
C SER A 86 8.75 -4.38 10.26
N GLN A 87 8.57 -3.11 10.61
CA GLN A 87 7.23 -2.53 10.78
C GLN A 87 6.47 -2.45 9.46
N TYR A 88 7.10 -2.07 8.34
CA TYR A 88 6.47 -2.16 7.01
C TYR A 88 6.04 -3.59 6.67
N LYS A 89 6.86 -4.61 7.01
CA LYS A 89 6.49 -6.01 6.80
C LYS A 89 5.29 -6.43 7.65
N GLN A 90 5.23 -6.02 8.92
CA GLN A 90 4.09 -6.30 9.79
C GLN A 90 2.81 -5.71 9.21
N VAL A 91 2.83 -4.44 8.77
CA VAL A 91 1.67 -3.78 8.17
C VAL A 91 1.28 -4.41 6.82
N GLY A 92 2.25 -4.67 5.94
CA GLY A 92 1.99 -5.21 4.61
C GLY A 92 1.48 -6.66 4.59
N ASN A 93 1.85 -7.47 5.59
CA ASN A 93 1.38 -8.86 5.71
C ASN A 93 0.08 -8.98 6.52
N ALA A 94 -0.35 -7.93 7.21
CA ALA A 94 -1.56 -7.96 8.02
C ALA A 94 -2.82 -8.05 7.14
N VAL A 95 -3.84 -8.68 7.70
CA VAL A 95 -5.23 -8.54 7.22
C VAL A 95 -5.75 -7.19 7.71
N PRO A 96 -6.49 -6.40 6.89
CA PRO A 96 -7.13 -5.17 7.36
C PRO A 96 -7.97 -5.43 8.62
N VAL A 97 -7.76 -4.64 9.68
CA VAL A 97 -8.35 -4.90 11.00
C VAL A 97 -9.88 -4.92 10.95
N ASN A 98 -10.49 -3.99 10.22
CA ASN A 98 -11.96 -3.91 10.11
C ASN A 98 -12.51 -5.11 9.33
N LEU A 99 -11.81 -5.58 8.30
CA LEU A 99 -12.21 -6.80 7.59
C LEU A 99 -12.20 -8.01 8.52
N ALA A 100 -11.13 -8.18 9.31
CA ALA A 100 -11.04 -9.26 10.30
C ALA A 100 -12.12 -9.15 11.38
N TYR A 101 -12.46 -7.93 11.82
CA TYR A 101 -13.52 -7.66 12.78
C TYR A 101 -14.90 -8.12 12.27
N GLU A 102 -15.30 -7.69 11.06
CA GLU A 102 -16.59 -8.06 10.48
C GLU A 102 -16.71 -9.58 10.27
N ILE A 103 -15.64 -10.23 9.80
CA ILE A 103 -15.58 -11.70 9.70
C ILE A 103 -15.76 -12.35 11.09
N GLY A 104 -15.10 -11.80 12.12
CA GLY A 104 -15.21 -12.27 13.50
C GLY A 104 -16.64 -12.19 14.05
N LEU A 105 -17.38 -11.12 13.73
CA LEU A 105 -18.79 -10.98 14.11
C LEU A 105 -19.65 -12.07 13.48
N GLU A 106 -19.47 -12.37 12.20
CA GLU A 106 -20.24 -13.41 11.51
C GLU A 106 -19.92 -14.81 12.05
N ILE A 107 -18.65 -15.08 12.37
CA ILE A 107 -18.26 -16.32 13.06
C ILE A 107 -18.96 -16.42 14.42
N HIS A 108 -18.94 -15.35 15.23
CA HIS A 108 -19.58 -15.34 16.55
C HIS A 108 -21.09 -15.59 16.46
N LYS A 109 -21.80 -14.89 15.56
CA LYS A 109 -23.23 -15.11 15.31
C LYS A 109 -23.53 -16.55 14.91
N SER A 110 -22.70 -17.11 14.03
CA SER A 110 -22.85 -18.49 13.56
C SER A 110 -22.69 -19.48 14.70
N LEU A 111 -21.79 -19.23 15.66
CA LEU A 111 -21.59 -20.08 16.83
C LEU A 111 -22.73 -19.95 17.85
N GLU A 112 -23.26 -18.75 18.09
CA GLU A 112 -24.39 -18.53 19.01
C GLU A 112 -25.74 -19.06 18.47
N GLY A 113 -25.90 -19.10 17.14
CA GLY A 113 -27.07 -19.67 16.47
C GLY A 113 -27.12 -21.21 16.46
N ILE A 114 -26.05 -21.89 16.88
CA ILE A 114 -26.02 -23.36 17.08
C ILE A 114 -26.52 -23.66 18.51
N LYS A 115 -27.76 -23.24 18.82
CA LYS A 115 -28.48 -23.64 20.03
C LYS A 115 -29.68 -24.50 19.65
#